data_AF-F6D4V8-F1
#
_entry.id   AF-F6D4V8-F1
#
_cell.length_a   1.000
_cell.length_b   1.000
_cell.length_c   1.000
_cell.angle_alpha   90.00
_cell.angle_beta   90.00
_cell.angle_gamma   90.00
#
_symmetry.space_group_name_H-M   'P 1'
#
loop_
_entity.id
_entity.type
_entity.pdbx_description
1 polymer ?
#
loop_
_entity_poly.entity_id
_entity_poly.type
_entity_poly.pdbx_seq_one_letter_code
_entity_poly.pdbx_strand_id
1 'polypeptide(L)'
;MIPSDNNWSELVQNVTITLSKWGLFDDSRSINTSCIEDEKDELDYTYEIPILKKLDENQLDILKKLNTDSKKTPKFKYIKHETGLKLMIY
;
A
#
# COMPACT_ATOMS: atom_id res chain seq x y z
N MET A 1 -11.99 -14.89 12.09
CA MET A 1 -12.25 -14.86 10.63
C MET A 1 -11.80 -13.50 10.15
N ILE A 2 -10.69 -13.43 9.43
CA ILE A 2 -10.36 -12.20 8.67
C ILE A 2 -11.34 -12.23 7.49
N PRO A 3 -12.22 -11.23 7.33
CA PRO A 3 -13.14 -11.24 6.21
C PRO A 3 -12.34 -11.32 4.91
N SER A 4 -12.88 -12.06 3.94
CA SER A 4 -12.28 -12.38 2.64
C SER A 4 -12.13 -11.15 1.73
N ASP A 5 -11.47 -10.10 2.19
CA ASP A 5 -10.88 -9.03 1.39
C ASP A 5 -9.55 -9.49 0.80
N ASN A 6 -9.56 -10.67 0.13
CA ASN A 6 -8.38 -11.26 -0.50
C ASN A 6 -7.68 -10.28 -1.48
N ASN A 7 -8.42 -9.32 -2.03
CA ASN A 7 -7.91 -8.37 -3.02
C ASN A 7 -6.93 -7.34 -2.44
N TRP A 8 -7.14 -6.90 -1.20
CA TRP A 8 -6.29 -5.86 -0.60
C TRP A 8 -4.92 -6.38 -0.15
N SER A 9 -4.91 -7.58 0.46
CA SER A 9 -3.65 -8.23 0.84
C SER A 9 -2.82 -8.61 -0.39
N GLU A 10 -3.47 -9.11 -1.45
CA GLU A 10 -2.80 -9.44 -2.71
C GLU A 10 -2.25 -8.18 -3.40
N LEU A 11 -3.01 -7.09 -3.43
CA LEU A 11 -2.53 -5.81 -3.96
C LEU A 11 -1.29 -5.33 -3.21
N VAL A 12 -1.32 -5.33 -1.87
CA VAL A 12 -0.19 -4.88 -1.04
C VAL A 12 1.03 -5.75 -1.29
N GLN A 13 0.83 -7.07 -1.43
CA GLN A 13 1.91 -7.99 -1.79
C GLN A 13 2.49 -7.67 -3.17
N ASN A 14 1.64 -7.45 -4.19
CA ASN A 14 2.06 -7.08 -5.54
C ASN A 14 2.81 -5.74 -5.57
N VAL A 15 2.34 -4.75 -4.79
CA VAL A 15 3.01 -3.46 -4.62
C VAL A 15 4.37 -3.66 -3.98
N THR A 16 4.45 -4.45 -2.90
CA THR A 16 5.71 -4.75 -2.19
C THR A 16 6.72 -5.43 -3.10
N ILE A 17 6.28 -6.44 -3.87
CA ILE A 17 7.13 -7.14 -4.85
C ILE A 17 7.63 -6.16 -5.92
N THR A 18 6.76 -5.28 -6.41
CA THR A 18 7.11 -4.30 -7.44
C THR A 18 8.11 -3.26 -6.92
N LEU A 19 7.89 -2.75 -5.70
CA LEU A 19 8.82 -1.88 -5.00
C LEU A 19 10.18 -2.55 -4.77
N SER A 20 10.19 -3.83 -4.41
CA SER A 20 11.42 -4.62 -4.26
C SER A 20 12.17 -4.77 -5.59
N LYS A 21 11.46 -5.08 -6.69
CA LYS A 21 12.04 -5.12 -8.05
C LYS A 21 12.66 -3.79 -8.48
N TRP A 22 12.09 -2.67 -8.04
CA TRP A 22 12.65 -1.33 -8.30
C TRP A 22 13.78 -0.93 -7.34
N GLY A 23 14.12 -1.76 -6.36
CA GLY A 23 15.08 -1.41 -5.31
C GLY A 23 14.60 -0.23 -4.44
N LEU A 24 13.27 -0.06 -4.32
CA LEU A 24 12.63 0.99 -3.55
C LEU A 24 12.06 0.53 -2.22
N PHE A 25 11.81 -0.77 -2.08
CA PHE A 25 11.29 -1.35 -0.85
C PHE A 25 12.36 -1.32 0.23
N ASP A 26 12.00 -0.76 1.39
CA ASP A 26 12.87 -0.70 2.55
C ASP A 26 12.58 -1.87 3.49
N ASP A 27 13.21 -3.01 3.20
CA ASP A 27 13.08 -4.26 3.97
C ASP A 27 13.66 -4.17 5.39
N SER A 28 14.38 -3.09 5.72
CA SER A 28 14.83 -2.86 7.10
C SER A 28 13.69 -2.48 8.03
N ARG A 29 12.50 -2.17 7.49
CA ARG A 29 11.32 -1.74 8.26
C ARG A 29 10.12 -2.64 7.99
N SER A 30 9.30 -2.81 9.00
CA SER A 30 8.06 -3.58 8.90
C SER A 30 6.96 -2.79 8.17
N ILE A 31 6.14 -3.50 7.40
CA ILE A 31 4.88 -2.99 6.84
C ILE A 31 3.87 -2.92 7.99
N ASN A 32 3.23 -1.77 8.14
CA ASN A 32 2.18 -1.60 9.14
C ASN A 32 0.82 -1.70 8.47
N THR A 33 -0.13 -2.33 9.17
CA THR A 33 -1.53 -2.36 8.77
C THR A 33 -2.36 -1.70 9.86
N SER A 34 -3.34 -0.89 9.47
CA SER A 34 -4.23 -0.22 10.40
C SER A 34 -5.64 -0.24 9.85
N CYS A 35 -6.58 -0.70 10.69
CA CYS A 35 -8.00 -0.61 10.39
C CYS A 35 -8.43 0.84 10.60
N ILE A 36 -9.12 1.41 9.62
CA ILE A 36 -9.86 2.64 9.81
C ILE A 36 -11.29 2.20 10.14
N GLU A 37 -11.70 2.36 11.40
CA GLU A 37 -13.12 2.34 11.73
C GLU A 37 -13.74 3.62 11.19
N ASP A 38 -14.33 3.55 10.00
CA ASP A 38 -15.28 4.56 9.56
C ASP A 38 -16.62 4.28 10.28
N GLU A 39 -17.35 5.32 10.70
CA GLU A 39 -18.61 5.24 11.48
C GLU A 39 -19.77 4.53 10.74
N LYS A 40 -19.48 3.81 9.64
CA LYS A 40 -20.43 3.20 8.70
C LYS A 40 -20.20 1.71 8.40
N ASP A 41 -19.51 0.96 9.25
CA ASP A 41 -19.36 -0.51 9.11
C ASP A 41 -18.62 -0.98 7.83
N GLU A 42 -17.98 -0.07 7.07
CA GLU A 42 -16.97 -0.45 6.07
C GLU A 42 -15.61 -0.51 6.76
N LEU A 43 -15.09 -1.73 6.95
CA LEU A 43 -13.70 -1.95 7.38
C LEU A 43 -12.77 -1.52 6.25
N ASP A 44 -12.48 -0.23 6.14
CA ASP A 44 -11.41 0.24 5.26
C ASP A 44 -10.05 -0.03 5.94
N TYR A 45 -9.15 -0.66 5.20
CA TYR A 45 -7.82 -1.01 5.68
C TYR A 45 -6.78 -0.10 5.05
N THR A 46 -5.85 0.38 5.87
CA THR A 46 -4.68 1.11 5.38
C THR A 46 -3.41 0.30 5.58
N TYR A 47 -2.56 0.33 4.56
CA TYR A 47 -1.29 -0.37 4.54
C TYR A 47 -0.17 0.64 4.35
N GLU A 48 0.75 0.71 5.30
CA GLU A 48 1.91 1.57 5.23
C GLU A 48 3.16 0.75 4.88
N ILE A 49 3.60 0.87 3.63
CA ILE A 49 4.77 0.17 3.12
C ILE A 49 6.00 1.09 3.21
N PRO A 50 7.07 0.69 3.90
CA PRO A 50 8.28 1.50 3.97
C PRO A 50 9.02 1.51 2.63
N ILE A 51 9.45 2.70 2.22
CA ILE A 51 10.12 2.95 0.94
C ILE A 51 11.35 3.82 1.12
N LEU A 52 12.36 3.59 0.29
CA LEU A 52 13.64 4.31 0.34
C LEU A 52 13.55 5.72 -0.27
N LYS A 53 12.73 5.90 -1.30
CA LYS A 53 12.48 7.19 -1.97
C LYS A 53 11.08 7.25 -2.56
N LYS A 54 10.61 8.48 -2.85
CA LYS A 54 9.32 8.71 -3.52
C LYS A 54 9.32 8.05 -4.90
N LEU A 55 8.17 7.52 -5.28
CA LEU A 55 7.97 6.95 -6.60
C LEU A 55 7.71 8.06 -7.62
N ASP A 56 8.25 7.89 -8.82
CA ASP A 56 7.96 8.75 -9.96
C ASP A 56 6.54 8.51 -10.50
N GLU A 57 6.02 9.43 -11.32
CA GLU A 57 4.65 9.33 -11.85
C GLU A 57 4.38 8.01 -12.60
N ASN A 58 5.36 7.54 -13.38
CA ASN A 58 5.25 6.27 -14.10
C ASN A 58 5.15 5.07 -13.16
N GLN A 59 5.90 5.08 -12.06
CA GLN A 59 5.86 4.01 -11.07
C GLN A 59 4.52 4.00 -10.31
N LEU A 60 3.99 5.17 -9.96
CA LEU A 60 2.65 5.30 -9.38
C LEU A 60 1.56 4.80 -10.33
N ASP A 61 1.67 5.09 -11.63
CA ASP A 61 0.72 4.61 -12.63
C ASP A 61 0.72 3.08 -12.74
N ILE A 62 1.91 2.46 -12.71
CA ILE A 62 2.06 1.00 -12.67
C ILE A 62 1.38 0.43 -11.42
N LEU A 63 1.62 1.01 -10.23
CA LEU A 63 1.00 0.52 -9.00
C LEU A 63 -0.54 0.64 -9.02
N LYS A 64 -1.08 1.72 -9.58
CA LYS A 64 -2.54 1.88 -9.75
C LYS A 64 -3.12 0.82 -10.68
N LYS A 65 -2.37 0.44 -11.72
CA LYS A 65 -2.74 -0.62 -12.67
C LYS A 65 -2.61 -2.04 -12.11
N LEU A 66 -1.93 -2.23 -10.97
CA LEU A 66 -1.90 -3.55 -10.31
C LEU A 66 -3.26 -3.96 -9.73
N ASN A 67 -4.17 -3.00 -9.48
CA ASN A 67 -5.50 -3.27 -8.95
C ASN A 67 -6.61 -3.08 -9.99
N THR A 68 -6.44 -3.62 -11.19
CA THR A 68 -7.46 -3.51 -12.26
C THR A 68 -8.69 -4.38 -12.04
N ASP A 69 -8.65 -5.34 -11.11
CA ASP A 69 -9.74 -6.28 -10.84
C ASP A 69 -10.74 -5.77 -9.78
N SER A 70 -10.34 -4.80 -8.95
CA SER A 70 -11.19 -4.27 -7.88
C SER A 70 -11.97 -3.03 -8.31
N LYS A 71 -13.25 -2.94 -7.89
CA LYS A 71 -14.08 -1.74 -8.07
C LYS A 71 -13.54 -0.51 -7.31
N LYS A 72 -12.61 -0.70 -6.36
CA LYS A 72 -11.95 0.36 -5.60
C LYS A 72 -10.53 0.57 -6.13
N THR A 73 -10.25 1.75 -6.72
CA THR A 73 -8.88 2.14 -7.10
C THR A 73 -8.08 2.48 -5.84
N PRO A 74 -6.91 1.86 -5.63
CA PRO A 74 -6.09 2.14 -4.46
C PRO A 74 -5.51 3.55 -4.57
N LYS A 75 -5.64 4.31 -3.50
CA LYS A 75 -5.02 5.62 -3.33
C LYS A 75 -3.70 5.44 -2.62
N PHE A 76 -2.68 6.10 -3.15
CA PHE A 76 -1.34 6.08 -2.59
C PHE A 76 -1.02 7.43 -1.99
N LYS A 77 -0.60 7.46 -0.73
CA LYS A 77 -0.17 8.66 -0.02
C LYS A 77 1.20 8.46 0.60
N TYR A 78 2.06 9.44 0.44
CA TYR A 78 3.38 9.43 1.07
C TYR A 78 3.27 9.93 2.50
N ILE A 79 3.84 9.17 3.42
CA ILE A 79 3.97 9.56 4.83
C ILE A 79 5.45 9.61 5.16
N LYS A 80 5.89 10.76 5.67
CA LYS A 80 7.25 10.95 6.16
C LYS A 80 7.20 10.92 7.68
N HIS A 81 7.77 9.88 8.27
CA HIS A 81 8.02 9.80 9.71
C HIS A 81 9.47 10.18 10.00
N GLU A 82 9.79 10.43 11.28
CA GLU A 82 11.17 10.58 11.75
C GLU A 82 12.03 9.36 11.40
N THR A 83 11.40 8.18 11.39
CA THR A 83 12.07 6.93 11.04
C THR A 83 12.26 6.73 9.55
N GLY A 84 11.66 7.54 8.66
CA GLY A 84 11.83 7.45 7.20
C GLY A 84 10.55 7.63 6.38
N LEU A 85 10.58 7.23 5.10
CA LEU A 85 9.47 7.40 4.16
C LEU A 85 8.63 6.12 4.07
N LYS A 86 7.30 6.27 4.06
CA LYS A 86 6.32 5.20 3.87
C LYS A 86 5.32 5.58 2.78
N LEU A 87 4.80 4.57 2.10
CA LEU A 87 3.72 4.62 1.14
C LEU A 87 2.48 4.02 1.79
N MET A 88 1.53 4.87 2.17
CA MET A 88 0.20 4.45 2.62
C MET A 88 -0.68 4.12 1.42
N ILE A 89 -1.39 3.00 1.49
CA ILE A 89 -2.39 2.55 0.52
C ILE A 89 -3.75 2.48 1.23
N TYR A 90 -4.78 3.07 0.62
CA TYR A 90 -6.16 3.17 1.13
C TYR A 90 -7.19 3.35 0.00
#